data_AF-A0A918DJT6-F1
#
_entry.id   AF-A0A918DJT6-F1
#
_cell.length_a   1.000
_cell.length_b   1.000
_cell.length_c   1.000
_cell.angle_alpha   90.00
_cell.angle_beta   90.00
_cell.angle_gamma   90.00
#
_symmetry.space_group_name_H-M   'P 1'
#
loop_
_entity.id
_entity.type
_entity.pdbx_description
1 polymer ?
#
loop_
_entity_poly.entity_id
_entity_poly.type
_entity_poly.pdbx_seq_one_letter_code
_entity_poly.pdbx_strand_id
1 'polypeptide(L)'
;MNLDVNLAEYRRTARTWLEANARADDAQEADGIARAKEFMARLYDAGYSGITWPARWGGQGLTQAEERAFAAESRDFTLPTYVFSIGLGMTGPTLVDRGTDAQRERFVRPLLRGEEIWCQLFSEPGAGSDVASLQTRAVRDGDDWVVNGQKVWTSVAHHADWGLLLARTDVDVPKHKGLTMFVVNMRHPGVTVRPLKDMSGRANFNEIFFDDVTIPDEHRVGEVNDGWSVAVTTLLHERLSISSGVGMGTRRDDPTALDGLRRLVDTTDPLVRDELVELHIRSRALALFNQRLAQETKAGVFPGARGSAAKLLLAELTMYQADLATRLAGPSAVVGEDNPLSQAISLAPGMALGGGTNEIMRNIVGDRVLNLPPEPRVDKTVPFKDLKVGTQA
;
A
#
# COMPACT_ATOMS: atom_id res chain seq x y z
N MET A 1 -15.89 -15.54 20.30
CA MET A 1 -17.07 -14.95 20.98
C MET A 1 -17.45 -13.73 20.15
N ASN A 2 -18.49 -13.81 19.32
CA ASN A 2 -18.96 -12.64 18.57
C ASN A 2 -19.64 -11.71 19.59
N LEU A 3 -18.97 -10.63 19.95
CA LEU A 3 -19.63 -9.49 20.58
C LEU A 3 -20.55 -8.91 19.50
N ASP A 4 -21.86 -9.04 19.69
CA ASP A 4 -22.84 -8.41 18.80
C ASP A 4 -22.81 -6.91 19.09
N VAL A 5 -21.85 -6.21 18.48
CA VAL A 5 -21.64 -4.78 18.69
C VAL A 5 -22.81 -4.04 18.06
N ASN A 6 -23.48 -3.20 18.85
CA ASN A 6 -24.48 -2.29 18.31
C ASN A 6 -23.80 -1.27 17.39
N LEU A 7 -23.95 -1.46 16.07
CA LEU A 7 -23.26 -0.65 15.07
C LEU A 7 -23.63 0.84 15.15
N ALA A 8 -24.87 1.17 15.55
CA ALA A 8 -25.27 2.57 15.71
C ALA A 8 -24.55 3.24 16.89
N GLU A 9 -24.40 2.51 18.00
CA GLU A 9 -23.62 2.97 19.15
C GLU A 9 -22.13 3.06 18.82
N TYR A 10 -21.57 2.06 18.14
CA TYR A 10 -20.18 2.06 17.68
C TYR A 10 -19.86 3.30 16.83
N ARG A 11 -20.73 3.64 15.88
CA ARG A 11 -20.59 4.84 15.03
C ARG A 11 -20.61 6.13 15.85
N ARG A 12 -21.55 6.25 16.78
CA ARG A 12 -21.65 7.42 17.67
C ARG A 12 -20.37 7.57 18.50
N THR A 13 -19.90 6.50 19.12
CA THR A 13 -18.66 6.50 19.92
C THR A 13 -17.45 6.85 19.08
N ALA A 14 -17.33 6.26 17.88
CA ALA A 14 -16.25 6.55 16.93
C ALA A 14 -16.24 8.02 16.52
N ARG A 15 -17.40 8.58 16.16
CA ARG A 15 -17.55 9.99 15.80
C ARG A 15 -17.16 10.91 16.95
N THR A 16 -17.68 10.68 18.15
CA THR A 16 -17.32 11.48 19.33
C THR A 16 -15.81 11.41 19.63
N TRP A 17 -15.20 10.23 19.49
CA TRP A 17 -13.76 10.10 19.66
C TRP A 17 -12.97 10.86 18.60
N LEU A 18 -13.38 10.78 17.33
CA LEU A 18 -12.77 11.51 16.22
C LEU A 18 -12.86 13.03 16.42
N GLU A 19 -14.02 13.55 16.82
CA GLU A 19 -14.22 14.98 17.15
C GLU A 19 -13.27 15.48 18.24
N ALA A 20 -12.95 14.63 19.22
CA ALA A 20 -12.05 14.98 20.30
C ALA A 20 -10.56 14.82 19.96
N ASN A 21 -10.20 13.96 18.98
CA ASN A 21 -8.81 13.51 18.79
C ASN A 21 -8.21 13.81 17.41
N ALA A 22 -9.01 13.91 16.35
CA ALA A 22 -8.53 14.21 15.00
C ALA A 22 -8.56 15.73 14.76
N ARG A 23 -7.40 16.38 14.84
CA ARG A 23 -7.28 17.84 14.62
C ARG A 23 -7.01 18.14 13.15
N ALA A 24 -7.55 19.26 12.66
CA ALA A 24 -7.44 19.64 11.24
C ALA A 24 -6.01 19.99 10.78
N ASP A 25 -5.17 20.52 11.68
CA ASP A 25 -3.86 21.11 11.36
C ASP A 25 -2.66 20.18 11.61
N ASP A 26 -2.87 18.86 11.71
CA ASP A 26 -1.80 17.91 12.03
C ASP A 26 -0.75 17.72 10.90
N ALA A 27 -0.91 18.37 9.75
CA ALA A 27 -0.16 18.05 8.52
C ALA A 27 1.07 18.93 8.21
N GLN A 28 1.37 20.00 8.96
CA GLN A 28 2.30 21.06 8.51
C GLN A 28 3.47 21.46 9.45
N GLU A 29 3.68 20.78 10.59
CA GLU A 29 4.73 21.16 11.55
C GLU A 29 5.94 20.20 11.57
N ALA A 30 7.09 20.71 12.02
CA ALA A 30 8.40 20.02 12.07
C ALA A 30 8.43 18.71 12.91
N ASP A 31 7.37 18.38 13.64
CA ASP A 31 7.23 17.17 14.48
C ASP A 31 6.14 16.19 13.99
N GLY A 32 5.86 16.18 12.68
CA GLY A 32 4.77 15.39 12.09
C GLY A 32 4.83 13.88 12.41
N ILE A 33 6.03 13.31 12.59
CA ILE A 33 6.19 11.88 12.91
C ILE A 33 5.85 11.57 14.36
N ALA A 34 6.31 12.36 15.34
CA ALA A 34 5.99 12.06 16.73
C ALA A 34 4.49 12.23 16.99
N ARG A 35 3.86 13.25 16.39
CA ARG A 35 2.40 13.42 16.43
C ARG A 35 1.65 12.27 15.78
N ALA A 36 2.13 11.78 14.64
CA ALA A 36 1.56 10.60 13.98
C ALA A 36 1.64 9.36 14.89
N LYS A 37 2.78 9.13 15.56
CA LYS A 37 2.95 8.05 16.55
C LYS A 37 2.02 8.22 17.76
N GLU A 38 1.92 9.41 18.33
CA GLU A 38 1.01 9.71 19.44
C GLU A 38 -0.46 9.50 19.05
N PHE A 39 -0.85 9.98 17.87
CA PHE A 39 -2.19 9.77 17.33
C PHE A 39 -2.50 8.28 17.14
N MET A 40 -1.58 7.53 16.53
CA MET A 40 -1.75 6.08 16.35
C MET A 40 -1.84 5.33 17.68
N ALA A 41 -1.08 5.72 18.69
CA ALA A 41 -1.17 5.11 20.01
C ALA A 41 -2.57 5.33 20.62
N ARG A 42 -3.10 6.57 20.56
CA ARG A 42 -4.46 6.88 21.00
C ARG A 42 -5.53 6.15 20.18
N LEU A 43 -5.34 6.07 18.86
CA LEU A 43 -6.24 5.36 17.94
C LEU A 43 -6.31 3.86 18.27
N TYR A 44 -5.17 3.25 18.58
CA TYR A 44 -5.06 1.88 19.04
C TYR A 44 -5.71 1.66 20.40
N ASP A 45 -5.41 2.51 21.39
CA ASP A 45 -5.99 2.43 22.73
C ASP A 45 -7.52 2.60 22.73
N ALA A 46 -8.05 3.37 21.77
CA ALA A 46 -9.49 3.54 21.55
C ALA A 46 -10.15 2.39 20.77
N GLY A 47 -9.38 1.41 20.28
CA GLY A 47 -9.90 0.25 19.55
C GLY A 47 -10.19 0.51 18.06
N TYR A 48 -9.53 1.50 17.45
CA TYR A 48 -9.74 1.87 16.05
C TYR A 48 -8.55 1.55 15.12
N SER A 49 -7.47 0.98 15.66
CA SER A 49 -6.39 0.37 14.88
C SER A 49 -6.47 -1.16 14.96
N GLY A 50 -6.32 -1.84 13.82
CA GLY A 50 -6.43 -3.30 13.75
C GLY A 50 -7.82 -3.84 14.07
N ILE A 51 -8.88 -3.12 13.67
CA ILE A 51 -10.30 -3.42 14.00
C ILE A 51 -10.63 -4.89 13.71
N THR A 52 -10.28 -5.39 12.53
CA THR A 52 -10.57 -6.77 12.09
C THR A 52 -9.47 -7.78 12.40
N TRP A 53 -8.34 -7.33 12.98
CA TRP A 53 -7.19 -8.19 13.20
C TRP A 53 -7.41 -9.09 14.42
N PRO A 54 -6.81 -10.30 14.46
CA PRO A 54 -7.02 -11.23 15.55
C PRO A 54 -6.64 -10.66 16.92
N ALA A 55 -7.54 -10.76 17.89
CA ALA A 55 -7.32 -10.23 19.24
C ALA A 55 -6.08 -10.84 19.93
N ARG A 56 -5.79 -12.13 19.68
CA ARG A 56 -4.59 -12.80 20.24
C ARG A 56 -3.27 -12.14 19.85
N TRP A 57 -3.24 -11.40 18.74
CA TRP A 57 -2.05 -10.69 18.27
C TRP A 57 -2.12 -9.17 18.50
N GLY A 58 -3.10 -8.70 19.28
CA GLY A 58 -3.27 -7.30 19.62
C GLY A 58 -4.24 -6.51 18.75
N GLY A 59 -4.95 -7.16 17.80
CA GLY A 59 -6.08 -6.54 17.11
C GLY A 59 -7.34 -6.47 17.98
N GLN A 60 -8.45 -5.98 17.42
CA GLN A 60 -9.73 -5.87 18.15
C GLN A 60 -10.65 -7.09 17.95
N GLY A 61 -10.38 -7.92 16.93
CA GLY A 61 -11.19 -9.09 16.62
C GLY A 61 -12.64 -8.78 16.21
N LEU A 62 -12.91 -7.55 15.78
CA LEU A 62 -14.23 -7.11 15.29
C LEU A 62 -14.40 -7.50 13.81
N THR A 63 -15.54 -7.14 13.23
CA THR A 63 -15.88 -7.55 11.86
C THR A 63 -15.64 -6.42 10.86
N GLN A 64 -15.76 -6.74 9.57
CA GLN A 64 -15.75 -5.74 8.51
C GLN A 64 -16.88 -4.71 8.62
N ALA A 65 -17.95 -4.99 9.38
CA ALA A 65 -19.02 -4.02 9.59
C ALA A 65 -18.54 -2.83 10.44
N GLU A 66 -17.81 -3.10 11.52
CA GLU A 66 -17.22 -2.07 12.39
C GLU A 66 -16.14 -1.29 11.65
N GLU A 67 -15.27 -1.97 10.89
CA GLU A 67 -14.24 -1.29 10.10
C GLU A 67 -14.83 -0.33 9.06
N ARG A 68 -15.89 -0.74 8.35
CA ARG A 68 -16.61 0.13 7.41
C ARG A 68 -17.35 1.26 8.11
N ALA A 69 -17.89 1.00 9.31
CA ALA A 69 -18.54 2.04 10.10
C ALA A 69 -17.53 3.09 10.54
N PHE A 70 -16.39 2.69 11.10
CA PHE A 70 -15.31 3.60 11.47
C PHE A 70 -14.82 4.40 10.25
N ALA A 71 -14.54 3.71 9.13
CA ALA A 71 -14.11 4.34 7.89
C ALA A 71 -15.14 5.31 7.29
N ALA A 72 -16.43 5.14 7.60
CA ALA A 72 -17.48 6.07 7.19
C ALA A 72 -17.53 7.31 8.09
N GLU A 73 -17.34 7.13 9.40
CA GLU A 73 -17.32 8.26 10.34
C GLU A 73 -16.02 9.08 10.23
N SER A 74 -14.90 8.48 9.83
CA SER A 74 -13.61 9.17 9.68
C SER A 74 -13.48 10.02 8.41
N ARG A 75 -14.39 9.90 7.44
CA ARG A 75 -14.28 10.55 6.12
C ARG A 75 -14.13 12.07 6.19
N ASP A 76 -14.78 12.69 7.16
CA ASP A 76 -14.79 14.15 7.32
C ASP A 76 -13.60 14.68 8.14
N PHE A 77 -12.74 13.78 8.65
CA PHE A 77 -11.59 14.09 9.47
C PHE A 77 -10.29 13.90 8.69
N THR A 78 -9.23 14.59 9.09
CA THR A 78 -7.87 14.32 8.60
C THR A 78 -7.15 13.47 9.65
N LEU A 79 -6.67 12.29 9.27
CA LEU A 79 -5.93 11.40 10.17
C LEU A 79 -4.44 11.35 9.78
N PRO A 80 -3.50 11.63 10.70
CA PRO A 80 -2.07 11.62 10.41
C PRO A 80 -1.49 10.18 10.39
N THR A 81 -2.09 9.28 9.60
CA THR A 81 -1.75 7.85 9.60
C THR A 81 -0.92 7.41 8.40
N TYR A 82 -0.69 8.30 7.43
CA TYR A 82 -0.06 7.96 6.14
C TYR A 82 1.29 7.24 6.30
N VAL A 83 2.11 7.65 7.27
CA VAL A 83 3.42 7.02 7.51
C VAL A 83 3.32 5.55 7.93
N PHE A 84 2.17 5.11 8.46
CA PHE A 84 1.90 3.72 8.84
C PHE A 84 1.17 2.92 7.77
N SER A 85 0.86 3.52 6.61
CA SER A 85 0.07 2.89 5.54
C SER A 85 0.67 1.56 5.06
N ILE A 86 1.98 1.48 4.91
CA ILE A 86 2.65 0.24 4.49
C ILE A 86 2.59 -0.83 5.58
N GLY A 87 2.75 -0.44 6.85
CA GLY A 87 2.60 -1.33 8.00
C GLY A 87 1.21 -1.94 8.10
N LEU A 88 0.21 -1.07 8.17
CA LEU A 88 -1.19 -1.45 8.38
C LEU A 88 -1.82 -2.08 7.13
N GLY A 89 -1.39 -1.66 5.95
CA GLY A 89 -1.99 -2.05 4.68
C GLY A 89 -1.45 -3.35 4.10
N MET A 90 -0.17 -3.69 4.35
CA MET A 90 0.44 -4.85 3.69
C MET A 90 1.44 -5.65 4.52
N THR A 91 2.41 -5.03 5.22
CA THR A 91 3.45 -5.84 5.89
C THR A 91 2.93 -6.53 7.13
N GLY A 92 2.14 -5.83 7.96
CA GLY A 92 1.53 -6.40 9.14
C GLY A 92 0.49 -7.49 8.84
N PRO A 93 -0.46 -7.29 7.90
CA PRO A 93 -1.35 -8.37 7.44
C PRO A 93 -0.58 -9.59 6.91
N THR A 94 0.53 -9.39 6.19
CA THR A 94 1.39 -10.50 5.77
C THR A 94 2.00 -11.25 6.95
N LEU A 95 2.47 -10.56 7.99
CA LEU A 95 3.00 -11.21 9.20
C LEU A 95 1.91 -11.98 9.96
N VAL A 96 0.69 -11.44 10.02
CA VAL A 96 -0.45 -12.16 10.59
C VAL A 96 -0.70 -13.47 9.83
N ASP A 97 -0.67 -13.44 8.50
CA ASP A 97 -0.95 -14.62 7.68
C ASP A 97 0.21 -15.62 7.61
N ARG A 98 1.45 -15.12 7.48
CA ARG A 98 2.63 -15.93 7.10
C ARG A 98 3.73 -15.98 8.14
N GLY A 99 3.69 -15.12 9.15
CA GLY A 99 4.68 -15.11 10.22
C GLY A 99 4.56 -16.32 11.14
N THR A 100 5.60 -16.58 11.92
CA THR A 100 5.53 -17.50 13.06
C THR A 100 4.78 -16.85 14.22
N ASP A 101 4.34 -17.62 15.22
CA ASP A 101 3.70 -17.04 16.40
C ASP A 101 4.63 -16.07 17.14
N ALA A 102 5.93 -16.40 17.26
CA ALA A 102 6.94 -15.51 17.83
C ALA A 102 7.05 -14.17 17.07
N GLN A 103 7.03 -14.20 15.73
CA GLN A 103 7.03 -12.98 14.91
C GLN A 103 5.76 -12.16 15.11
N ARG A 104 4.59 -12.81 15.19
CA ARG A 104 3.31 -12.13 15.41
C ARG A 104 3.29 -11.44 16.77
N GLU A 105 3.73 -12.13 17.82
CA GLU A 105 3.86 -11.59 19.17
C GLU A 105 4.82 -10.41 19.22
N ARG A 106 5.96 -10.50 18.51
CA ARG A 106 6.98 -9.45 18.49
C ARG A 106 6.54 -8.20 17.74
N PHE A 107 5.91 -8.34 16.56
CA PHE A 107 5.77 -7.24 15.60
C PHE A 107 4.35 -6.69 15.48
N VAL A 108 3.30 -7.48 15.69
CA VAL A 108 1.93 -7.05 15.34
C VAL A 108 1.44 -5.92 16.25
N ARG A 109 1.59 -6.06 17.57
CA ARG A 109 1.10 -5.05 18.52
C ARG A 109 1.84 -3.71 18.39
N PRO A 110 3.18 -3.64 18.38
CA PRO A 110 3.89 -2.37 18.18
C PRO A 110 3.54 -1.67 16.86
N LEU A 111 3.36 -2.45 15.78
CA LEU A 111 2.90 -1.94 14.49
C LEU A 111 1.50 -1.33 14.59
N LEU A 112 0.53 -2.03 15.19
CA LEU A 112 -0.84 -1.54 15.32
C LEU A 112 -0.93 -0.27 16.18
N ARG A 113 -0.06 -0.15 17.18
CA ARG A 113 0.04 1.01 18.07
C ARG A 113 0.80 2.19 17.45
N GLY A 114 1.44 2.00 16.29
CA GLY A 114 2.26 3.02 15.62
C GLY A 114 3.60 3.30 16.32
N GLU A 115 4.08 2.38 17.15
CA GLU A 115 5.41 2.49 17.78
C GLU A 115 6.52 2.26 16.77
N GLU A 116 6.29 1.35 15.81
CA GLU A 116 7.22 0.96 14.76
C GLU A 116 6.64 1.30 13.37
N ILE A 117 7.42 1.98 12.53
CA ILE A 117 7.06 2.29 11.14
C ILE A 117 7.66 1.23 10.23
N TRP A 118 6.89 0.81 9.22
CA TRP A 118 7.26 -0.27 8.32
C TRP A 118 7.33 0.19 6.86
N CYS A 119 8.22 -0.43 6.09
CA CYS A 119 8.29 -0.26 4.63
C CYS A 119 8.32 -1.61 3.88
N GLN A 120 8.03 -1.58 2.57
CA GLN A 120 8.08 -2.75 1.69
C GLN A 120 9.29 -2.64 0.74
N LEU A 121 10.11 -3.69 0.67
CA LEU A 121 11.41 -3.67 0.00
C LEU A 121 11.46 -4.69 -1.13
N PHE A 122 10.61 -4.49 -2.15
CA PHE A 122 10.50 -5.40 -3.30
C PHE A 122 11.28 -4.90 -4.51
N SER A 123 10.88 -3.73 -5.05
CA SER A 123 11.40 -3.19 -6.30
C SER A 123 12.88 -2.83 -6.25
N GLU A 124 13.55 -3.08 -7.38
CA GLU A 124 14.95 -2.75 -7.64
C GLU A 124 15.07 -1.96 -8.93
N PRO A 125 16.18 -1.22 -9.16
CA PRO A 125 16.38 -0.50 -10.41
C PRO A 125 16.22 -1.40 -11.66
N GLY A 126 16.65 -2.66 -11.58
CA GLY A 126 16.51 -3.66 -12.64
C GLY A 126 15.27 -4.56 -12.55
N ALA A 127 14.42 -4.43 -11.52
CA ALA A 127 13.29 -5.33 -11.27
C ALA A 127 12.09 -4.59 -10.64
N GLY A 128 11.16 -4.14 -11.48
CA GLY A 128 9.88 -3.53 -11.09
C GLY A 128 8.72 -4.51 -11.31
N SER A 129 8.07 -4.46 -12.47
CA SER A 129 6.95 -5.36 -12.82
C SER A 129 7.34 -6.84 -12.75
N ASP A 130 8.58 -7.17 -13.10
CA ASP A 130 9.15 -8.51 -12.92
C ASP A 130 9.91 -8.62 -11.59
N VAL A 131 9.20 -8.43 -10.48
CA VAL A 131 9.75 -8.49 -9.11
C VAL A 131 10.56 -9.77 -8.88
N ALA A 132 10.13 -10.89 -9.47
CA ALA A 132 10.80 -12.17 -9.28
C ALA A 132 12.22 -12.21 -9.88
N SER A 133 12.60 -11.23 -10.70
CA SER A 133 13.95 -11.08 -11.27
C SER A 133 14.90 -10.24 -10.42
N LEU A 134 14.49 -9.87 -9.19
CA LEU A 134 15.33 -9.15 -8.24
C LEU A 134 16.66 -9.86 -7.96
N GLN A 135 17.65 -9.07 -7.54
CA GLN A 135 19.05 -9.42 -7.42
C GLN A 135 19.66 -9.13 -6.05
N THR A 136 18.99 -8.36 -5.18
CA THR A 136 19.39 -8.23 -3.77
C THR A 136 19.57 -9.63 -3.20
N ARG A 137 20.78 -9.95 -2.73
CA ARG A 137 21.16 -11.29 -2.29
C ARG A 137 21.15 -11.39 -0.77
N ALA A 138 20.76 -12.54 -0.26
CA ALA A 138 20.93 -12.93 1.12
C ALA A 138 21.71 -14.26 1.14
N VAL A 139 22.89 -14.26 1.76
CA VAL A 139 23.75 -15.44 1.86
C VAL A 139 23.80 -15.88 3.32
N ARG A 140 23.66 -17.18 3.58
CA ARG A 140 23.74 -17.71 4.94
C ARG A 140 25.16 -17.59 5.48
N ASP A 141 25.30 -17.07 6.70
CA ASP A 141 26.54 -16.99 7.46
C ASP A 141 26.29 -17.48 8.90
N GLY A 142 26.71 -18.70 9.21
CA GLY A 142 26.32 -19.39 10.43
C GLY A 142 24.81 -19.58 10.53
N ASP A 143 24.22 -19.03 11.61
CA ASP A 143 22.78 -19.05 11.88
C ASP A 143 22.02 -17.84 11.30
N ASP A 144 22.75 -16.87 10.75
CA ASP A 144 22.23 -15.61 10.24
C ASP A 144 22.35 -15.52 8.72
N TRP A 145 21.89 -14.40 8.17
CA TRP A 145 21.96 -14.05 6.76
C TRP A 145 22.68 -12.73 6.58
N VAL A 146 23.56 -12.64 5.58
CA VAL A 146 24.22 -11.41 5.16
C VAL A 146 23.59 -10.93 3.86
N VAL A 147 23.00 -9.73 3.89
CA VAL A 147 22.26 -9.12 2.79
C VAL A 147 23.09 -8.04 2.12
N ASN A 148 23.11 -8.09 0.79
CA ASN A 148 23.72 -7.07 -0.07
C ASN A 148 22.83 -6.76 -1.27
N GLY A 149 22.63 -5.48 -1.59
CA GLY A 149 21.85 -5.08 -2.76
C GLY A 149 21.27 -3.68 -2.68
N GLN A 150 20.30 -3.42 -3.55
CA GLN A 150 19.62 -2.13 -3.64
C GLN A 150 18.12 -2.32 -3.86
N LYS A 151 17.32 -1.51 -3.17
CA LYS A 151 15.89 -1.34 -3.39
C LYS A 151 15.59 0.10 -3.79
N VAL A 152 14.47 0.31 -4.48
CA VAL A 152 14.05 1.64 -4.96
C VAL A 152 12.52 1.73 -4.96
N TRP A 153 12.00 2.97 -5.02
CA TRP A 153 10.58 3.29 -4.95
C TRP A 153 9.93 2.94 -3.61
N THR A 154 10.72 2.79 -2.54
CA THR A 154 10.18 2.41 -1.23
C THR A 154 9.60 3.64 -0.53
N SER A 155 8.29 3.62 -0.36
CA SER A 155 7.56 4.62 0.42
C SER A 155 7.99 4.59 1.89
N VAL A 156 8.02 5.77 2.53
CA VAL A 156 8.25 5.97 3.98
C VAL A 156 9.55 5.40 4.58
N ALA A 157 10.49 4.88 3.77
CA ALA A 157 11.70 4.18 4.26
C ALA A 157 12.57 5.04 5.18
N HIS A 158 12.66 6.36 4.94
CA HIS A 158 13.45 7.28 5.77
C HIS A 158 12.88 7.48 7.18
N HIS A 159 11.67 6.98 7.43
CA HIS A 159 11.05 6.94 8.76
C HIS A 159 10.92 5.52 9.32
N ALA A 160 11.21 4.49 8.51
CA ALA A 160 10.93 3.11 8.86
C ALA A 160 11.91 2.56 9.91
N ASP A 161 11.36 1.81 10.85
CA ASP A 161 12.10 1.03 11.84
C ASP A 161 12.36 -0.38 11.28
N TRP A 162 11.40 -0.94 10.54
CA TRP A 162 11.47 -2.28 9.96
C TRP A 162 11.08 -2.30 8.48
N GLY A 163 11.63 -3.26 7.74
CA GLY A 163 11.30 -3.48 6.33
C GLY A 163 10.94 -4.94 6.07
N LEU A 164 9.94 -5.18 5.22
CA LEU A 164 9.66 -6.51 4.69
C LEU A 164 10.43 -6.68 3.37
N LEU A 165 11.57 -7.39 3.45
CA LEU A 165 12.58 -7.54 2.41
C LEU A 165 12.46 -8.87 1.68
N LEU A 166 12.33 -8.79 0.35
CA LEU A 166 12.46 -9.94 -0.53
C LEU A 166 13.87 -9.97 -1.14
N ALA A 167 14.58 -11.07 -0.91
CA ALA A 167 15.96 -11.26 -1.37
C ALA A 167 16.16 -12.63 -2.03
N ARG A 168 17.11 -12.69 -2.95
CA ARG A 168 17.60 -13.89 -3.64
C ARG A 168 18.48 -14.70 -2.69
N THR A 169 18.12 -15.96 -2.48
CA THR A 169 18.87 -16.93 -1.66
C THR A 169 19.39 -18.11 -2.48
N ASP A 170 18.82 -18.37 -3.66
CA ASP A 170 19.25 -19.45 -4.55
C ASP A 170 19.14 -19.01 -6.02
N VAL A 171 20.26 -19.14 -6.75
CA VAL A 171 20.37 -18.76 -8.16
C VAL A 171 20.32 -19.96 -9.10
N ASP A 172 20.40 -21.18 -8.58
CA ASP A 172 20.42 -22.43 -9.36
C ASP A 172 19.01 -22.94 -9.68
N VAL A 173 17.99 -22.32 -9.10
CA VAL A 173 16.58 -22.63 -9.32
C VAL A 173 15.86 -21.53 -10.13
N PRO A 174 14.70 -21.82 -10.74
CA PRO A 174 13.91 -20.80 -11.41
C PRO A 174 13.59 -19.61 -10.50
N LYS A 175 13.53 -18.40 -11.08
CA LYS A 175 13.50 -17.12 -10.35
C LYS A 175 12.49 -17.01 -9.20
N HIS A 176 11.33 -17.65 -9.29
CA HIS A 176 10.31 -17.61 -8.24
C HIS A 176 10.60 -18.55 -7.05
N LYS A 177 11.47 -19.56 -7.27
CA LYS A 177 11.80 -20.60 -6.30
C LYS A 177 13.08 -20.32 -5.51
N GLY A 178 13.76 -19.21 -5.78
CA GLY A 178 15.05 -18.87 -5.17
C GLY A 178 15.00 -17.61 -4.33
N LEU A 179 13.83 -17.26 -3.82
CA LEU A 179 13.58 -16.02 -3.07
C LEU A 179 13.22 -16.35 -1.63
N THR A 180 13.66 -15.54 -0.68
CA THR A 180 13.30 -15.64 0.73
C THR A 180 12.85 -14.27 1.24
N MET A 181 11.84 -14.27 2.12
CA MET A 181 11.32 -13.04 2.75
C MET A 181 11.92 -12.87 4.14
N PHE A 182 12.30 -11.63 4.48
CA PHE A 182 12.89 -11.28 5.77
C PHE A 182 12.25 -10.02 6.36
N VAL A 183 12.23 -9.94 7.69
CA VAL A 183 12.10 -8.67 8.41
C VAL A 183 13.50 -8.10 8.64
N VAL A 184 13.79 -6.95 8.03
CA VAL A 184 15.10 -6.27 8.14
C VAL A 184 15.01 -5.04 9.02
N ASN A 185 16.01 -4.84 9.89
CA ASN A 185 16.15 -3.63 10.70
C ASN A 185 16.63 -2.48 9.79
N MET A 186 15.77 -1.48 9.58
CA MET A 186 16.09 -0.33 8.71
C MET A 186 17.06 0.66 9.34
N ARG A 187 17.34 0.52 10.64
CA ARG A 187 18.35 1.29 11.40
C ARG A 187 19.68 0.56 11.53
N HIS A 188 19.84 -0.60 10.88
CA HIS A 188 21.12 -1.31 10.86
C HIS A 188 22.22 -0.43 10.24
N PRO A 189 23.46 -0.40 10.76
CA PRO A 189 24.53 0.47 10.23
C PRO A 189 24.85 0.29 8.74
N GLY A 190 24.69 -0.93 8.22
CA GLY A 190 24.83 -1.26 6.79
C GLY A 190 23.63 -0.89 5.91
N VAL A 191 22.57 -0.28 6.45
CA VAL A 191 21.41 0.20 5.68
C VAL A 191 21.56 1.70 5.43
N THR A 192 21.65 2.09 4.16
CA THR A 192 21.63 3.49 3.75
C THR A 192 20.33 3.81 3.04
N VAL A 193 19.57 4.78 3.55
CA VAL A 193 18.34 5.27 2.91
C VAL A 193 18.59 6.62 2.26
N ARG A 194 18.23 6.77 0.98
CA ARG A 194 18.34 8.01 0.21
C ARG A 194 16.97 8.44 -0.32
N PRO A 195 16.41 9.56 0.17
CA PRO A 195 15.15 10.08 -0.35
C PRO A 195 15.26 10.47 -1.84
N LEU A 196 14.22 10.15 -2.62
CA LEU A 196 14.11 10.46 -4.05
C LEU A 196 13.07 11.55 -4.27
N LYS A 197 13.50 12.68 -4.82
CA LYS A 197 12.60 13.78 -5.20
C LYS A 197 11.84 13.40 -6.48
N ASP A 198 10.52 13.33 -6.40
CA ASP A 198 9.65 13.08 -7.55
C ASP A 198 9.14 14.38 -8.19
N MET A 199 8.31 14.25 -9.23
CA MET A 199 7.79 15.39 -9.99
C MET A 199 6.84 16.30 -9.18
N SER A 200 6.33 15.85 -8.03
CA SER A 200 5.60 16.71 -7.09
C SER A 200 6.51 17.64 -6.30
N GLY A 201 7.83 17.48 -6.43
CA GLY A 201 8.84 18.21 -5.67
C GLY A 201 9.08 17.66 -4.26
N ARG A 202 8.39 16.59 -3.87
CA ARG A 202 8.51 15.92 -2.57
C ARG A 202 9.34 14.65 -2.68
N ALA A 203 9.80 14.15 -1.53
CA ALA A 203 10.50 12.87 -1.44
C ALA A 203 9.59 11.75 -0.94
N ASN A 204 8.58 11.39 -1.73
CA ASN A 204 7.61 10.35 -1.36
C ASN A 204 8.23 8.93 -1.37
N PHE A 205 9.35 8.76 -2.07
CA PHE A 205 10.02 7.49 -2.26
C PHE A 205 11.49 7.56 -1.87
N ASN A 206 12.14 6.40 -1.74
CA ASN A 206 13.53 6.28 -1.34
C ASN A 206 14.24 5.17 -2.13
N GLU A 207 15.55 5.33 -2.29
CA GLU A 207 16.48 4.23 -2.54
C GLU A 207 17.02 3.70 -1.23
N ILE A 208 17.29 2.40 -1.17
CA ILE A 208 17.86 1.73 -0.01
C ILE A 208 19.00 0.87 -0.48
N PHE A 209 20.15 1.01 0.15
CA PHE A 209 21.34 0.20 -0.09
C PHE A 209 21.60 -0.66 1.13
N PHE A 210 21.90 -1.92 0.89
CA PHE A 210 22.29 -2.90 1.91
C PHE A 210 23.74 -3.27 1.65
N ASP A 211 24.60 -2.99 2.63
CA ASP A 211 26.02 -3.32 2.65
C ASP A 211 26.29 -4.21 3.87
N ASP A 212 26.53 -5.49 3.61
CA ASP A 212 26.75 -6.53 4.63
C ASP A 212 25.79 -6.49 5.83
N VAL A 213 24.49 -6.40 5.53
CA VAL A 213 23.45 -6.31 6.58
C VAL A 213 23.13 -7.69 7.13
N THR A 214 23.38 -7.91 8.41
CA THR A 214 23.09 -9.18 9.10
C THR A 214 21.62 -9.26 9.53
N ILE A 215 20.96 -10.38 9.24
CA ILE A 215 19.58 -10.68 9.63
C ILE A 215 19.53 -12.06 10.29
N PRO A 216 19.05 -12.18 11.54
CA PRO A 216 18.83 -13.47 12.17
C PRO A 216 17.81 -14.35 11.40
N ASP A 217 18.00 -15.67 11.34
CA ASP A 217 17.02 -16.56 10.67
C ASP A 217 15.63 -16.49 11.31
N GLU A 218 15.51 -16.14 12.59
CA GLU A 218 14.22 -15.92 13.26
C GLU A 218 13.39 -14.77 12.65
N HIS A 219 14.03 -13.86 11.89
CA HIS A 219 13.35 -12.80 11.14
C HIS A 219 12.98 -13.23 9.71
N ARG A 220 13.30 -14.46 9.30
CA ARG A 220 12.82 -15.04 8.03
C ARG A 220 11.32 -15.33 8.12
N VAL A 221 10.56 -14.83 7.16
CA VAL A 221 9.11 -15.04 7.07
C VAL A 221 8.82 -16.13 6.05
N GLY A 222 8.21 -17.23 6.49
CA GLY A 222 8.00 -18.43 5.68
C GLY A 222 9.28 -19.24 5.47
N GLU A 223 9.25 -20.22 4.56
CA GLU A 223 10.39 -21.11 4.33
C GLU A 223 11.51 -20.48 3.50
N VAL A 224 12.75 -20.92 3.70
CA VAL A 224 13.87 -20.58 2.79
C VAL A 224 13.46 -20.97 1.38
N ASN A 225 13.73 -20.09 0.41
CA ASN A 225 13.36 -20.25 -1.00
C ASN A 225 11.84 -20.22 -1.32
N ASP A 226 10.97 -20.01 -0.31
CA ASP A 226 9.52 -19.82 -0.48
C ASP A 226 9.05 -18.36 -0.30
N GLY A 227 9.97 -17.39 -0.36
CA GLY A 227 9.67 -15.97 -0.22
C GLY A 227 8.70 -15.43 -1.28
N TRP A 228 8.61 -16.07 -2.45
CA TRP A 228 7.62 -15.68 -3.46
C TRP A 228 6.18 -15.91 -2.98
N SER A 229 5.92 -16.97 -2.23
CA SER A 229 4.58 -17.24 -1.72
C SER A 229 4.15 -16.12 -0.75
N VAL A 230 5.08 -15.64 0.08
CA VAL A 230 4.90 -14.54 1.04
C VAL A 230 4.73 -13.21 0.30
N ALA A 231 5.51 -12.98 -0.76
CA ALA A 231 5.38 -11.81 -1.61
C ALA A 231 4.00 -11.73 -2.27
N VAL A 232 3.46 -12.84 -2.78
CA VAL A 232 2.10 -12.90 -3.35
C VAL A 232 1.02 -12.53 -2.33
N THR A 233 1.15 -12.96 -1.07
CA THR A 233 0.25 -12.52 0.01
C THR A 233 0.39 -11.03 0.29
N THR A 234 1.61 -10.50 0.30
CA THR A 234 1.83 -9.06 0.49
C THR A 234 1.20 -8.23 -0.63
N LEU A 235 1.39 -8.63 -1.89
CA LEU A 235 0.80 -7.95 -3.06
C LEU A 235 -0.74 -8.05 -3.11
N LEU A 236 -1.31 -9.12 -2.55
CA LEU A 236 -2.75 -9.23 -2.36
C LEU A 236 -3.25 -8.17 -1.36
N HIS A 237 -2.61 -8.08 -0.19
CA HIS A 237 -2.96 -7.07 0.84
C HIS A 237 -2.75 -5.65 0.32
N GLU A 238 -1.66 -5.38 -0.38
CA GLU A 238 -1.38 -4.09 -1.02
C GLU A 238 -2.50 -3.66 -1.97
N ARG A 239 -2.97 -4.55 -2.86
CA ARG A 239 -4.08 -4.23 -3.78
C ARG A 239 -5.38 -3.92 -3.05
N LEU A 240 -5.68 -4.67 -1.99
CA LEU A 240 -6.85 -4.41 -1.16
C LEU A 240 -6.71 -3.06 -0.45
N SER A 241 -5.56 -2.78 0.15
CA SER A 241 -5.24 -1.53 0.85
C SER A 241 -5.33 -0.31 -0.07
N ILE A 242 -4.80 -0.38 -1.29
CA ILE A 242 -4.90 0.71 -2.28
C ILE A 242 -6.37 0.95 -2.66
N SER A 243 -7.15 -0.11 -2.83
CA SER A 243 -8.55 0.01 -3.22
C SER A 243 -9.45 0.51 -2.09
N SER A 244 -9.11 0.22 -0.83
CA SER A 244 -9.89 0.58 0.37
C SER A 244 -9.36 1.81 1.11
N GLY A 245 -8.16 2.31 0.77
CA GLY A 245 -7.52 3.45 1.40
C GLY A 245 -6.95 3.18 2.80
N VAL A 246 -6.68 1.92 3.17
CA VAL A 246 -6.21 1.55 4.51
C VAL A 246 -4.91 2.29 4.85
N GLY A 247 -4.92 3.00 5.98
CA GLY A 247 -3.76 3.74 6.50
C GLY A 247 -3.32 4.95 5.67
N MET A 248 -3.90 5.21 4.50
CA MET A 248 -3.51 6.32 3.61
C MET A 248 -3.88 7.71 4.16
N GLY A 249 -4.60 7.76 5.28
CA GLY A 249 -5.21 8.98 5.81
C GLY A 249 -6.45 9.37 5.00
N THR A 250 -7.44 9.98 5.64
CA THR A 250 -8.57 10.61 4.95
C THR A 250 -8.18 12.04 4.63
N ARG A 251 -8.26 12.43 3.35
CA ARG A 251 -8.05 13.82 2.93
C ARG A 251 -9.38 14.39 2.49
N ARG A 252 -9.88 15.35 3.26
CA ARG A 252 -11.23 15.93 3.14
C ARG A 252 -11.50 16.60 1.79
N ASP A 253 -10.45 17.05 1.10
CA ASP A 253 -10.56 17.85 -0.13
C ASP A 253 -9.57 17.36 -1.20
N ASP A 254 -9.90 16.28 -1.91
CA ASP A 254 -9.23 15.97 -3.17
C ASP A 254 -9.70 16.98 -4.25
N PRO A 255 -8.81 17.86 -4.74
CA PRO A 255 -9.20 18.90 -5.68
C PRO A 255 -9.54 18.35 -7.08
N THR A 256 -9.17 17.10 -7.38
CA THR A 256 -9.46 16.43 -8.66
C THR A 256 -10.74 15.59 -8.62
N ALA A 257 -11.32 15.39 -7.44
CA ALA A 257 -12.62 14.74 -7.29
C ALA A 257 -13.76 15.62 -7.81
N LEU A 258 -14.92 15.01 -8.08
CA LEU A 258 -16.10 15.70 -8.63
C LEU A 258 -16.45 16.97 -7.84
N ASP A 259 -16.48 16.88 -6.50
CA ASP A 259 -16.82 18.03 -5.65
C ASP A 259 -15.71 19.08 -5.59
N GLY A 260 -14.45 18.71 -5.85
CA GLY A 260 -13.34 19.64 -6.01
C GLY A 260 -13.46 20.40 -7.33
N LEU A 261 -13.59 19.68 -8.44
CA LEU A 261 -13.68 20.26 -9.78
C LEU A 261 -14.92 21.14 -9.95
N ARG A 262 -16.07 20.75 -9.40
CA ARG A 262 -17.30 21.56 -9.42
C ARG A 262 -17.14 22.94 -8.79
N ARG A 263 -16.19 23.13 -7.88
CA ARG A 263 -15.90 24.43 -7.25
C ARG A 263 -14.98 25.30 -8.12
N LEU A 264 -14.28 24.70 -9.09
CA LEU A 264 -13.27 25.37 -9.92
C LEU A 264 -13.82 25.84 -11.28
N VAL A 265 -15.02 25.41 -11.67
CA VAL A 265 -15.55 25.60 -13.02
C VAL A 265 -16.94 26.22 -13.04
N ASP A 266 -17.29 26.85 -14.16
CA ASP A 266 -18.65 27.27 -14.44
C ASP A 266 -19.52 26.07 -14.86
N THR A 267 -20.37 25.61 -13.95
CA THR A 267 -21.27 24.48 -14.19
C THR A 267 -22.49 24.83 -15.06
N THR A 268 -22.63 26.09 -15.48
CA THR A 268 -23.67 26.52 -16.43
C THR A 268 -23.30 26.22 -17.88
N ASP A 269 -22.02 26.07 -18.19
CA ASP A 269 -21.55 25.62 -19.50
C ASP A 269 -21.97 24.15 -19.74
N PRO A 270 -22.75 23.85 -20.80
CA PRO A 270 -23.19 22.50 -21.10
C PRO A 270 -22.03 21.54 -21.38
N LEU A 271 -20.93 21.99 -22.00
CA LEU A 271 -19.79 21.13 -22.30
C LEU A 271 -19.06 20.72 -21.02
N VAL A 272 -18.80 21.67 -20.11
CA VAL A 272 -18.21 21.38 -18.80
C VAL A 272 -19.10 20.43 -18.00
N ARG A 273 -20.43 20.64 -18.06
CA ARG A 273 -21.39 19.77 -17.37
C ARG A 273 -21.34 18.34 -17.88
N ASP A 274 -21.25 18.13 -19.19
CA ASP A 274 -21.13 16.80 -19.79
C ASP A 274 -19.87 16.07 -19.29
N GLU A 275 -18.73 16.76 -19.17
CA GLU A 275 -17.50 16.17 -18.63
C GLU A 275 -17.60 15.80 -17.15
N LEU A 276 -18.23 16.65 -16.34
CA LEU A 276 -18.48 16.37 -14.93
C LEU A 276 -19.46 15.20 -14.74
N VAL A 277 -20.44 15.04 -15.64
CA VAL A 277 -21.35 13.90 -15.66
C VAL A 277 -20.59 12.62 -16.00
N GLU A 278 -19.69 12.63 -16.98
CA GLU A 278 -18.84 11.47 -17.28
C GLU A 278 -17.96 11.07 -16.08
N LEU A 279 -17.34 12.06 -15.40
CA LEU A 279 -16.60 11.81 -14.16
C LEU A 279 -17.49 11.18 -13.08
N HIS A 280 -18.71 11.69 -12.91
CA HIS A 280 -19.68 11.14 -11.97
C HIS A 280 -20.03 9.69 -12.29
N ILE A 281 -20.29 9.37 -13.56
CA ILE A 281 -20.61 8.02 -14.02
C ILE A 281 -19.46 7.05 -13.69
N ARG A 282 -18.21 7.41 -14.03
CA ARG A 282 -17.03 6.59 -13.75
C ARG A 282 -16.83 6.35 -12.25
N SER A 283 -16.92 7.42 -11.46
CA SER A 283 -16.79 7.35 -10.00
C SER A 283 -17.88 6.47 -9.39
N ARG A 284 -19.13 6.60 -9.86
CA ARG A 284 -20.25 5.80 -9.39
C ARG A 284 -20.13 4.33 -9.79
N ALA A 285 -19.65 4.04 -11.00
CA ALA A 285 -19.41 2.69 -11.48
C ALA A 285 -18.37 1.97 -10.61
N LEU A 286 -17.24 2.62 -10.30
CA LEU A 286 -16.24 2.06 -9.38
C LEU A 286 -16.81 1.84 -7.98
N ALA A 287 -17.58 2.79 -7.44
CA ALA A 287 -18.20 2.63 -6.12
C ALA A 287 -19.18 1.44 -6.07
N LEU A 288 -19.98 1.23 -7.12
CA LEU A 288 -20.88 0.08 -7.25
C LEU A 288 -20.10 -1.24 -7.39
N PHE A 289 -19.01 -1.24 -8.17
CA PHE A 289 -18.13 -2.39 -8.32
C PHE A 289 -17.54 -2.82 -6.97
N ASN A 290 -17.00 -1.86 -6.21
CA ASN A 290 -16.44 -2.12 -4.89
C ASN A 290 -17.51 -2.59 -3.89
N GLN A 291 -18.71 -2.01 -3.95
CA GLN A 291 -19.85 -2.48 -3.14
C GLN A 291 -20.20 -3.93 -3.45
N ARG A 292 -20.19 -4.33 -4.72
CA ARG A 292 -20.43 -5.72 -5.13
C ARG A 292 -19.34 -6.65 -4.63
N LEU A 293 -18.06 -6.29 -4.79
CA LEU A 293 -16.93 -7.08 -4.30
C LEU A 293 -17.01 -7.30 -2.77
N ALA A 294 -17.41 -6.24 -2.07
CA ALA A 294 -17.60 -6.24 -0.62
C ALA A 294 -18.78 -7.13 -0.16
N GLN A 295 -19.85 -7.24 -0.96
CA GLN A 295 -20.98 -8.15 -0.72
C GLN A 295 -20.62 -9.60 -0.99
N GLU A 296 -19.86 -9.87 -2.06
CA GLU A 296 -19.39 -11.22 -2.41
C GLU A 296 -18.42 -11.76 -1.35
N THR A 297 -17.51 -10.92 -0.86
CA THR A 297 -16.61 -11.27 0.25
C THR A 297 -17.40 -11.66 1.49
N LYS A 298 -18.48 -10.92 1.81
CA LYS A 298 -19.38 -11.25 2.94
C LYS A 298 -20.10 -12.59 2.72
N ALA A 299 -20.35 -12.98 1.48
CA ALA A 299 -20.93 -14.27 1.12
C ALA A 299 -19.89 -15.41 1.05
N GLY A 300 -18.65 -15.18 1.50
CA GLY A 300 -17.58 -16.17 1.51
C GLY A 300 -16.86 -16.34 0.16
N VAL A 301 -17.16 -15.48 -0.82
CA VAL A 301 -16.51 -15.51 -2.12
C VAL A 301 -15.26 -14.65 -2.07
N PHE A 302 -14.09 -15.28 -2.14
CA PHE A 302 -12.82 -14.58 -2.11
C PHE A 302 -12.64 -13.69 -3.37
N PRO A 303 -12.22 -12.42 -3.23
CA PRO A 303 -11.99 -11.51 -4.36
C PRO A 303 -11.01 -12.07 -5.40
N GLY A 304 -9.91 -12.67 -4.94
CA GLY A 304 -8.87 -13.24 -5.80
C GLY A 304 -8.39 -12.26 -6.86
N ALA A 305 -8.29 -12.73 -8.11
CA ALA A 305 -7.85 -11.92 -9.25
C ALA A 305 -8.79 -10.75 -9.59
N ARG A 306 -10.06 -10.77 -9.15
CA ARG A 306 -11.02 -9.67 -9.41
C ARG A 306 -10.67 -8.39 -8.64
N GLY A 307 -9.88 -8.48 -7.57
CA GLY A 307 -9.29 -7.31 -6.92
C GLY A 307 -8.39 -6.49 -7.85
N SER A 308 -7.74 -7.13 -8.84
CA SER A 308 -6.95 -6.43 -9.85
C SER A 308 -7.81 -5.53 -10.75
N ALA A 309 -9.09 -5.88 -10.98
CA ALA A 309 -10.01 -5.04 -11.72
C ALA A 309 -10.38 -3.77 -10.94
N ALA A 310 -10.63 -3.88 -9.62
CA ALA A 310 -10.86 -2.70 -8.77
C ALA A 310 -9.66 -1.74 -8.81
N LYS A 311 -8.44 -2.27 -8.65
CA LYS A 311 -7.21 -1.48 -8.74
C LYS A 311 -7.05 -0.80 -10.10
N LEU A 312 -7.29 -1.53 -11.19
CA LEU A 312 -7.20 -1.00 -12.55
C LEU A 312 -8.20 0.14 -12.78
N LEU A 313 -9.47 -0.05 -12.41
CA LEU A 313 -10.51 0.96 -12.53
C LEU A 313 -10.20 2.21 -11.69
N LEU A 314 -9.65 2.04 -10.48
CA LEU A 314 -9.20 3.16 -9.65
C LEU A 314 -8.06 3.95 -10.32
N ALA A 315 -7.08 3.26 -10.90
CA ALA A 315 -5.97 3.90 -11.60
C ALA A 315 -6.44 4.66 -12.85
N GLU A 316 -7.34 4.07 -13.63
CA GLU A 316 -7.94 4.72 -14.81
C GLU A 316 -8.78 5.94 -14.41
N LEU A 317 -9.57 5.84 -13.33
CA LEU A 317 -10.32 6.97 -12.79
C LEU A 317 -9.39 8.10 -12.32
N THR A 318 -8.31 7.77 -11.60
CA THR A 318 -7.35 8.76 -11.08
C THR A 318 -6.66 9.52 -12.21
N MET A 319 -6.24 8.81 -13.27
CA MET A 319 -5.67 9.43 -14.47
C MET A 319 -6.69 10.30 -15.21
N TYR A 320 -7.94 9.83 -15.33
CA TYR A 320 -9.02 10.60 -15.94
C TYR A 320 -9.33 11.89 -15.15
N GLN A 321 -9.36 11.81 -13.82
CA GLN A 321 -9.53 12.96 -12.94
C GLN A 321 -8.41 13.99 -13.14
N ALA A 322 -7.16 13.56 -13.19
CA ALA A 322 -6.02 14.44 -13.41
C ALA A 322 -6.04 15.11 -14.79
N ASP A 323 -6.38 14.37 -15.84
CA ASP A 323 -6.54 14.93 -17.20
C ASP A 323 -7.66 15.96 -17.25
N LEU A 324 -8.86 15.60 -16.76
CA LEU A 324 -10.01 16.50 -16.73
C LEU A 324 -9.72 17.75 -15.89
N ALA A 325 -9.12 17.58 -14.72
CA ALA A 325 -8.68 18.67 -13.85
C ALA A 325 -7.75 19.64 -14.60
N THR A 326 -6.77 19.11 -15.33
CA THR A 326 -5.83 19.91 -16.12
C THR A 326 -6.55 20.72 -17.20
N ARG A 327 -7.48 20.10 -17.93
CA ARG A 327 -8.23 20.77 -19.01
C ARG A 327 -9.18 21.84 -18.48
N LEU A 328 -9.87 21.56 -17.38
CA LEU A 328 -10.83 22.47 -16.76
C LEU A 328 -10.16 23.66 -16.07
N ALA A 329 -9.08 23.44 -15.32
CA ALA A 329 -8.37 24.49 -14.61
C ALA A 329 -7.42 25.29 -15.53
N GLY A 330 -7.08 24.76 -16.70
CA GLY A 330 -6.21 25.41 -17.68
C GLY A 330 -4.83 25.73 -17.09
N PRO A 331 -4.24 26.91 -17.39
CA PRO A 331 -2.92 27.28 -16.88
C PRO A 331 -2.79 27.24 -15.35
N SER A 332 -3.90 27.42 -14.60
CA SER A 332 -3.89 27.38 -13.14
C SER A 332 -3.53 26.00 -12.56
N ALA A 333 -3.63 24.93 -13.36
CA ALA A 333 -3.30 23.57 -12.96
C ALA A 333 -1.79 23.34 -12.73
N VAL A 334 -0.93 24.17 -13.31
CA VAL A 334 0.53 23.97 -13.34
C VAL A 334 1.34 25.15 -12.79
N VAL A 335 0.68 26.14 -12.19
CA VAL A 335 1.32 27.33 -11.61
C VAL A 335 1.11 27.40 -10.09
N GLY A 336 2.07 28.00 -9.40
CA GLY A 336 2.04 28.23 -7.95
C GLY A 336 2.81 27.19 -7.13
N GLU A 337 3.60 27.65 -6.16
CA GLU A 337 4.19 26.79 -5.13
C GLU A 337 3.07 26.22 -4.25
N ASP A 338 3.21 24.95 -3.85
CA ASP A 338 2.25 24.24 -3.00
C ASP A 338 0.78 24.19 -3.50
N ASN A 339 0.57 24.29 -4.81
CA ASN A 339 -0.76 24.13 -5.41
C ASN A 339 -1.27 22.67 -5.25
N PRO A 340 -2.35 22.42 -4.47
CA PRO A 340 -2.87 21.08 -4.24
C PRO A 340 -3.33 20.36 -5.52
N LEU A 341 -3.84 21.13 -6.49
CA LEU A 341 -4.27 20.59 -7.78
C LEU A 341 -3.07 20.08 -8.59
N SER A 342 -2.00 20.89 -8.65
CA SER A 342 -0.75 20.49 -9.30
C SER A 342 -0.15 19.25 -8.64
N GLN A 343 -0.12 19.19 -7.31
CA GLN A 343 0.35 18.01 -6.58
C GLN A 343 -0.47 16.75 -6.90
N ALA A 344 -1.80 16.85 -6.91
CA ALA A 344 -2.68 15.72 -7.23
C ALA A 344 -2.46 15.22 -8.68
N ILE A 345 -2.36 16.13 -9.64
CA ILE A 345 -2.06 15.82 -11.05
C ILE A 345 -0.70 15.14 -11.19
N SER A 346 0.34 15.67 -10.55
CA SER A 346 1.71 15.12 -10.58
C SER A 346 1.82 13.73 -9.97
N LEU A 347 0.99 13.38 -8.98
CA LEU A 347 1.01 12.07 -8.32
C LEU A 347 0.14 11.01 -9.03
N ALA A 348 -0.82 11.44 -9.85
CA ALA A 348 -1.77 10.54 -10.52
C ALA A 348 -1.12 9.38 -11.31
N PRO A 349 -0.03 9.59 -12.08
CA PRO A 349 0.64 8.49 -12.79
C PRO A 349 1.15 7.38 -11.87
N GLY A 350 1.49 7.69 -10.62
CA GLY A 350 1.91 6.70 -9.63
C GLY A 350 0.87 5.60 -9.40
N MET A 351 -0.43 5.92 -9.46
CA MET A 351 -1.51 4.94 -9.28
C MET A 351 -1.59 3.91 -10.41
N ALA A 352 -1.17 4.28 -11.63
CA ALA A 352 -1.09 3.37 -12.76
C ALA A 352 0.11 2.40 -12.68
N LEU A 353 1.09 2.68 -11.82
CA LEU A 353 2.35 1.93 -11.73
C LEU A 353 2.45 1.11 -10.43
N GLY A 354 2.20 1.73 -9.27
CA GLY A 354 2.26 1.10 -7.95
C GLY A 354 1.18 0.03 -7.74
N GLY A 355 1.42 -0.94 -6.86
CA GLY A 355 0.51 -2.10 -6.67
C GLY A 355 0.39 -3.02 -7.89
N GLY A 356 1.32 -2.89 -8.85
CA GLY A 356 1.35 -3.56 -10.14
C GLY A 356 0.78 -2.71 -11.26
N THR A 357 1.47 -2.64 -12.40
CA THR A 357 1.08 -1.74 -13.49
C THR A 357 -0.28 -2.09 -14.08
N ASN A 358 -0.91 -1.13 -14.75
CA ASN A 358 -2.20 -1.35 -15.42
C ASN A 358 -2.14 -2.51 -16.44
N GLU A 359 -1.02 -2.68 -17.13
CA GLU A 359 -0.78 -3.78 -18.07
C GLU A 359 -0.75 -5.13 -17.35
N ILE A 360 -0.07 -5.22 -16.21
CA ILE A 360 -0.05 -6.43 -15.38
C ILE A 360 -1.44 -6.72 -14.81
N MET A 361 -2.20 -5.70 -14.41
CA MET A 361 -3.59 -5.89 -13.99
C MET A 361 -4.46 -6.43 -15.13
N ARG A 362 -4.31 -5.91 -16.35
CA ARG A 362 -5.03 -6.42 -17.54
C ARG A 362 -4.65 -7.87 -17.84
N ASN A 363 -3.38 -8.25 -17.74
CA ASN A 363 -2.96 -9.64 -17.87
C ASN A 363 -3.61 -10.54 -16.80
N ILE A 364 -3.63 -10.10 -15.53
CA ILE A 364 -4.29 -10.87 -14.46
C ILE A 364 -5.79 -11.02 -14.71
N VAL A 365 -6.47 -9.98 -15.19
CA VAL A 365 -7.89 -10.04 -15.56
C VAL A 365 -8.09 -11.01 -16.72
N GLY A 366 -7.30 -10.91 -17.78
CA GLY A 366 -7.34 -11.84 -18.92
C GLY A 366 -7.16 -13.29 -18.48
N ASP A 367 -6.05 -13.58 -17.81
CA ASP A 367 -5.64 -14.95 -17.49
C ASP A 367 -6.51 -15.59 -16.40
N ARG A 368 -6.85 -14.84 -15.35
CA ARG A 368 -7.43 -15.41 -14.12
C ARG A 368 -8.90 -15.08 -13.89
N VAL A 369 -9.46 -14.12 -14.62
CA VAL A 369 -10.89 -13.78 -14.56
C VAL A 369 -11.59 -14.24 -15.82
N LEU A 370 -11.01 -13.96 -16.99
CA LEU A 370 -11.57 -14.35 -18.28
C LEU A 370 -11.09 -15.72 -18.78
N ASN A 371 -10.12 -16.33 -18.09
CA ASN A 371 -9.50 -17.62 -18.46
C ASN A 371 -8.92 -17.61 -19.89
N LEU A 372 -8.37 -16.48 -20.32
CA LEU A 372 -7.66 -16.39 -21.59
C LEU A 372 -6.31 -17.13 -21.50
N PRO A 373 -5.78 -17.64 -22.62
CA PRO A 373 -4.45 -18.23 -22.64
C PRO A 373 -3.38 -17.21 -22.23
N PRO A 374 -2.50 -17.53 -21.25
CA PRO A 374 -1.45 -16.62 -20.83
C PRO A 374 -0.37 -16.50 -21.92
N GLU A 375 0.38 -15.41 -21.87
CA GLU A 375 1.53 -15.20 -22.76
C GLU A 375 2.57 -16.33 -22.59
N PRO A 376 3.14 -16.86 -23.70
CA PRO A 376 4.21 -17.85 -23.62
C PRO A 376 5.40 -17.33 -22.81
N ARG A 377 5.90 -18.13 -21.87
CA ARG A 377 7.05 -17.76 -21.05
C ARG A 377 8.20 -18.72 -21.24
N VAL A 378 9.38 -18.19 -21.53
CA VAL A 378 10.62 -18.95 -21.74
C VAL A 378 11.46 -19.13 -20.47
N ASP A 379 11.05 -18.51 -19.36
CA ASP A 379 11.83 -18.42 -18.12
C ASP A 379 11.39 -19.41 -17.03
N LYS A 380 10.27 -20.13 -17.20
CA LYS A 380 9.62 -20.89 -16.11
C LYS A 380 10.49 -22.00 -15.51
N THR A 381 11.38 -22.57 -16.31
CA THR A 381 12.17 -23.75 -15.97
C THR A 381 13.67 -23.49 -15.98
N VAL A 382 14.08 -22.26 -16.30
CA VAL A 382 15.49 -21.88 -16.44
C VAL A 382 16.01 -21.42 -15.07
N PRO A 383 17.16 -21.94 -14.59
CA PRO A 383 17.83 -21.42 -13.40
C PRO A 383 18.04 -19.91 -13.47
N PHE A 384 17.88 -19.21 -12.36
CA PHE A 384 18.01 -17.75 -12.35
C PHE A 384 19.37 -17.25 -12.86
N LYS A 385 20.46 -17.96 -12.54
CA LYS A 385 21.82 -17.65 -13.00
C LYS A 385 21.98 -17.67 -14.54
N ASP A 386 21.12 -18.39 -15.24
CA ASP A 386 21.15 -18.53 -16.69
C ASP A 386 20.21 -17.53 -17.40
N LEU A 387 19.42 -16.78 -16.63
CA LEU A 387 18.56 -15.72 -17.16
C LEU A 387 19.35 -14.42 -17.33
N LYS A 388 19.14 -13.72 -18.45
CA LYS A 388 19.58 -12.33 -18.61
C LYS A 388 18.51 -11.41 -18.05
N VAL A 389 18.73 -10.83 -16.88
CA VAL A 389 17.76 -9.94 -16.21
C VAL A 389 18.40 -8.64 -15.71
N GLY A 390 17.62 -7.56 -15.73
CA GLY A 390 17.97 -6.29 -15.08
C GLY A 390 19.25 -5.66 -15.61
N THR A 391 20.13 -5.24 -14.68
CA THR A 391 21.40 -4.55 -14.93
C THR A 391 22.61 -5.48 -14.94
N GLN A 392 22.40 -6.79 -15.14
CA GLN A 392 23.51 -7.73 -15.29
C GLN A 392 24.35 -7.33 -16.51
N ALA A 393 25.67 -7.25 -16.31
CA ALA A 393 26.63 -7.06 -17.40
C ALA A 393 26.67 -8.28 -18.32
#